data_AF-A0A9J6EY38-F1
#
_entry.id   AF-A0A9J6EY38-F1
#
_cell.length_a   1.000
_cell.length_b   1.000
_cell.length_c   1.000
_cell.angle_alpha   90.00
_cell.angle_beta   90.00
_cell.angle_gamma   90.00
#
_symmetry.space_group_name_H-M   'P 1'
#
loop_
_entity.id
_entity.type
_entity.pdbx_description
1 polymer ?
#
loop_
_entity_poly.entity_id
_entity_poly.type
_entity_poly.pdbx_seq_one_letter_code
_entity_poly.pdbx_strand_id
1 'polypeptide(L)'
;MSSWIVICLPISAAGILACWVAVFVVFLKQYDCEEDEETKESIAKILEEKYHALGNFSKLEFFVMSCLLGLFVTLLFRSQFAIPYALPDEFGLVGLQDTTLVFVLVLVFFATPQQPCERLFSEYVLEWNLVQRKVPWSAFITYGGGLCVAGAIKESGLLAWLSSAMMVMRHWHPVFVQLVLMLITTVLTEVNNDTAAATVLIPIACDLVSPSPSSKYSLRRNELSVQCTLYVV
;
A
#
# COMPACT_ATOMS: atom_id res chain seq x y z
N MET A 1 -9.29 -2.67 3.53
CA MET A 1 -8.22 -1.74 3.98
C MET A 1 -8.21 -1.46 5.49
N SER A 2 -9.35 -1.17 6.15
CA SER A 2 -9.37 -0.85 7.61
C SER A 2 -8.73 -1.91 8.51
N SER A 3 -8.91 -3.21 8.24
CA SER A 3 -8.26 -4.29 9.00
C SER A 3 -6.74 -4.31 8.84
N TRP A 4 -6.23 -3.98 7.66
CA TRP A 4 -4.78 -3.91 7.40
C TRP A 4 -4.13 -2.76 8.15
N ILE A 5 -4.77 -1.58 8.17
CA ILE A 5 -4.23 -0.42 8.90
C ILE A 5 -4.13 -0.72 10.39
N VAL A 6 -5.12 -1.38 11.00
CA VAL A 6 -5.07 -1.74 12.43
C VAL A 6 -3.92 -2.69 12.76
N ILE A 7 -3.56 -3.59 11.83
CA ILE A 7 -2.45 -4.52 12.02
C ILE A 7 -1.10 -3.84 11.74
N CYS A 8 -1.00 -3.10 10.64
CA CYS A 8 0.26 -2.52 10.18
C CYS A 8 0.69 -1.29 10.98
N LEU A 9 -0.24 -0.43 11.40
CA LEU A 9 0.07 0.83 12.09
C LEU A 9 0.85 0.67 13.40
N PRO A 10 0.51 -0.26 14.31
CA PRO A 10 1.33 -0.48 15.51
C PRO A 10 2.70 -1.07 15.17
N ILE A 11 2.78 -1.95 14.17
CA ILE A 11 4.04 -2.57 13.73
C ILE A 11 4.96 -1.51 13.10
N SER A 12 4.43 -0.65 12.23
CA SER A 12 5.20 0.43 11.61
C SER A 12 5.64 1.48 12.64
N ALA A 13 4.77 1.83 13.60
CA ALA A 13 5.14 2.76 14.68
C ALA A 13 6.27 2.19 15.55
N ALA A 14 6.19 0.91 15.92
CA ALA A 14 7.25 0.23 16.64
C ALA A 14 8.55 0.16 15.83
N GLY A 15 8.46 -0.12 14.51
CA GLY A 15 9.60 -0.14 13.61
C GLY A 15 10.28 1.23 13.45
N ILE A 16 9.49 2.30 13.31
CA ILE A 16 10.01 3.68 13.25
C ILE A 16 10.71 4.04 14.56
N LEU A 17 10.13 3.70 15.72
CA LEU A 17 10.77 3.92 17.01
C LEU A 17 12.07 3.13 17.13
N ALA A 18 12.09 1.86 16.74
CA ALA A 18 13.29 1.03 16.76
C ALA A 18 14.38 1.58 15.82
N CYS A 19 14.01 2.01 14.61
CA CYS A 19 14.92 2.63 13.66
C CYS A 19 15.47 3.96 14.20
N TRP A 20 14.62 4.80 14.77
CA TRP A 20 15.01 6.06 15.40
C TRP A 20 16.00 5.84 16.54
N VAL A 21 15.74 4.87 17.44
CA VAL A 21 16.67 4.50 18.52
C VAL A 21 17.98 3.98 17.95
N ALA A 22 17.94 3.12 16.93
CA ALA A 22 19.14 2.59 16.30
C ALA A 22 19.99 3.71 15.67
N VAL A 23 19.38 4.63 14.93
CA VAL A 23 20.07 5.79 14.34
C VAL A 23 20.63 6.70 15.44
N PHE A 24 19.87 6.95 16.51
CA PHE A 24 20.31 7.81 17.61
C PHE A 24 21.51 7.21 18.35
N VAL A 25 21.47 5.91 18.65
CA VAL A 25 22.53 5.20 19.39
C VAL A 25 23.78 4.98 18.54
N VAL A 26 23.62 4.66 17.25
CA VAL A 26 24.74 4.30 16.35
C VAL A 26 25.36 5.53 15.68
N PHE A 27 24.55 6.47 15.17
CA PHE A 27 25.04 7.58 14.34
C PHE A 27 25.11 8.91 15.10
N LEU A 28 24.10 9.27 15.89
CA LEU A 28 24.07 10.60 16.55
C LEU A 28 24.98 10.69 17.77
N LYS A 29 25.27 9.58 18.46
CA LYS A 29 26.27 9.57 19.54
C LYS A 29 27.69 9.92 19.06
N GLN A 30 27.95 9.82 17.75
CA GLN A 30 29.23 10.10 17.12
C GLN A 30 29.27 11.48 16.44
N TYR A 31 28.11 12.14 16.35
CA TYR A 31 27.89 13.46 15.75
C TYR A 31 27.51 14.47 16.84
N ASP A 32 28.24 14.46 17.96
CA ASP A 32 28.30 15.61 18.86
C ASP A 32 29.12 16.70 18.14
N CYS A 33 28.59 17.20 17.03
CA CYS A 33 29.04 18.43 16.44
C CYS A 33 28.61 19.51 17.40
N GLU A 34 29.57 20.24 17.98
CA GLU A 34 29.33 21.60 18.43
C GLU A 34 28.64 22.33 17.28
N GLU A 35 27.31 22.42 17.34
CA GLU A 35 26.54 23.17 16.37
C GLU A 35 26.83 24.64 16.60
N ASP A 36 27.68 25.20 15.76
CA ASP A 36 27.91 26.65 15.72
C ASP A 36 26.55 27.34 15.52
N GLU A 37 26.23 28.29 16.41
CA GLU A 37 25.00 29.10 16.35
C GLU A 37 24.81 29.75 14.95
N GLU A 38 25.90 30.06 14.27
CA GLU A 38 25.91 30.62 12.91
C GLU A 38 25.32 29.67 11.83
N THR A 39 25.50 28.36 12.00
CA THR A 39 24.97 27.36 11.06
C THR A 39 23.46 27.18 11.25
N LYS A 40 22.99 27.19 12.50
CA LYS A 40 21.55 27.17 12.83
C LYS A 40 20.83 28.39 12.28
N GLU A 41 21.43 29.56 12.46
CA GLU A 41 20.86 30.82 11.98
C GLU A 41 20.77 30.84 10.45
N SER A 42 21.78 30.28 9.77
CA SER A 42 21.78 30.14 8.31
C SER A 42 20.69 29.18 7.81
N ILE A 43 20.50 28.03 8.45
CA ILE A 43 19.44 27.08 8.10
C ILE A 43 18.05 27.68 8.37
N ALA A 44 17.88 28.36 9.49
CA ALA A 44 16.62 29.01 9.85
C ALA A 44 16.24 30.09 8.82
N LYS A 45 17.20 30.93 8.40
CA LYS A 45 17.00 31.94 7.35
C LYS A 45 16.58 31.31 6.02
N ILE A 46 17.24 30.22 5.60
CA ILE A 46 16.87 29.50 4.37
C ILE A 46 15.46 28.90 4.49
N LEU A 47 15.11 28.33 5.64
CA LEU A 47 13.79 27.73 5.86
C LEU A 47 12.68 28.79 5.85
N GLU A 48 12.92 29.93 6.47
CA GLU A 48 12.01 31.07 6.50
C GLU A 48 11.83 31.67 5.10
N GLU A 49 12.93 31.84 4.34
CA GLU A 49 12.88 32.28 2.95
C GLU A 49 12.09 31.29 2.06
N LYS A 50 12.32 29.98 2.24
CA LYS A 50 11.55 28.95 1.55
C LYS A 50 10.08 28.96 1.97
N TYR A 51 9.78 29.06 3.25
CA TYR A 51 8.42 29.10 3.78
C TYR A 51 7.65 30.31 3.25
N HIS A 52 8.28 31.50 3.24
CA HIS A 52 7.69 32.70 2.65
C HIS A 52 7.54 32.62 1.13
N ALA A 53 8.45 31.92 0.44
CA ALA A 53 8.34 31.69 -1.00
C ALA A 53 7.20 30.75 -1.41
N LEU A 54 6.67 29.91 -0.49
CA LEU A 54 5.50 29.06 -0.77
C LEU A 54 4.21 29.88 -0.96
N GLY A 55 4.13 31.10 -0.42
CA GLY A 55 2.96 31.96 -0.55
C GLY A 55 1.72 31.42 0.16
N ASN A 56 0.59 32.11 0.01
CA ASN A 56 -0.68 31.68 0.59
C ASN A 56 -1.31 30.56 -0.24
N PHE A 57 -1.91 29.57 0.42
CA PHE A 57 -2.63 28.46 -0.22
C PHE A 57 -3.62 28.93 -1.28
N SER A 58 -3.50 28.37 -2.48
CA SER A 58 -4.41 28.65 -3.58
C SER A 58 -5.79 28.00 -3.32
N LYS A 59 -6.86 28.64 -3.82
CA LYS A 59 -8.22 28.07 -3.78
C LYS A 59 -8.28 26.68 -4.41
N LEU A 60 -7.43 26.44 -5.40
CA LEU A 60 -7.33 25.15 -6.08
C LEU A 60 -6.67 24.08 -5.22
N GLU A 61 -5.58 24.42 -4.53
CA GLU A 61 -4.90 23.51 -3.60
C GLU A 61 -5.84 23.10 -2.48
N PHE A 62 -6.64 24.04 -1.98
CA PHE A 62 -7.66 23.74 -0.98
C PHE A 62 -8.72 22.76 -1.50
N PHE A 63 -9.16 22.90 -2.77
CA PHE A 63 -10.09 21.96 -3.39
C PHE A 63 -9.49 20.56 -3.51
N VAL A 64 -8.25 20.44 -4.01
CA VAL A 64 -7.55 19.15 -4.14
C VAL A 64 -7.34 18.50 -2.77
N MET A 65 -6.93 19.28 -1.77
CA MET A 65 -6.76 18.81 -0.39
C MET A 65 -8.08 18.32 0.19
N SER A 66 -9.20 19.04 -0.02
CA SER A 66 -10.52 18.62 0.43
C SER A 66 -10.96 17.30 -0.23
N CYS A 67 -10.75 17.17 -1.53
CA CYS A 67 -11.02 15.95 -2.28
C CYS A 67 -10.18 14.75 -1.81
N LEU A 68 -8.88 14.94 -1.58
CA LEU A 68 -7.99 13.90 -1.07
C LEU A 68 -8.32 13.51 0.38
N LEU A 69 -8.61 14.49 1.24
CA LEU A 69 -9.04 14.24 2.61
C LEU A 69 -10.38 13.48 2.64
N GLY A 70 -11.33 13.87 1.78
CA GLY A 70 -12.61 13.18 1.63
C GLY A 70 -12.44 11.73 1.19
N LEU A 71 -11.57 11.47 0.21
CA LEU A 71 -11.20 10.11 -0.21
C LEU A 71 -10.60 9.33 0.96
N PHE A 72 -9.61 9.90 1.66
CA PHE A 72 -8.94 9.25 2.77
C PHE A 72 -9.90 8.89 3.91
N VAL A 73 -10.79 9.82 4.29
CA VAL A 73 -11.83 9.60 5.30
C VAL A 73 -12.80 8.51 4.84
N THR A 74 -13.24 8.54 3.58
CA THR A 74 -14.13 7.52 3.02
C THR A 74 -13.48 6.13 3.06
N LEU A 75 -12.18 6.03 2.75
CA LEU A 75 -11.43 4.77 2.79
C LEU A 75 -11.20 4.27 4.22
N LEU A 76 -10.90 5.15 5.17
CA LEU A 76 -10.72 4.79 6.58
C LEU A 76 -12.03 4.30 7.21
N PHE A 77 -13.10 5.04 6.98
CA PHE A 77 -14.41 4.75 7.56
C PHE A 77 -15.26 3.84 6.67
N ARG A 78 -14.69 3.19 5.65
CA ARG A 78 -15.41 2.26 4.75
C ARG A 78 -16.28 1.24 5.50
N SER A 79 -15.83 0.74 6.65
CA SER A 79 -16.60 -0.23 7.46
C SER A 79 -17.83 0.37 8.17
N GLN A 80 -17.86 1.69 8.39
CA GLN A 80 -18.94 2.41 9.07
C GLN A 80 -19.80 3.23 8.08
N PHE A 81 -19.19 3.68 6.98
CA PHE A 81 -19.73 4.56 5.96
C PHE A 81 -20.06 3.78 4.68
N ALA A 82 -20.43 2.51 4.80
CA ALA A 82 -21.05 1.77 3.71
C ALA A 82 -22.38 2.47 3.38
N ILE A 83 -22.33 3.45 2.49
CA ILE A 83 -23.50 4.23 2.05
C ILE A 83 -24.53 3.20 1.54
N PRO A 84 -25.69 3.08 2.20
CA PRO A 84 -26.69 2.11 1.82
C PRO A 84 -27.58 2.72 0.72
N TYR A 85 -27.03 3.01 -0.46
CA TYR A 85 -27.81 3.42 -1.64
C TYR A 85 -27.10 2.91 -2.91
N ALA A 86 -27.62 1.84 -3.52
CA ALA A 86 -28.71 1.86 -4.51
C ALA A 86 -28.18 2.05 -5.94
N LEU A 87 -27.48 1.04 -6.46
CA LEU A 87 -27.61 0.66 -7.85
C LEU A 87 -28.22 -0.74 -7.85
N PRO A 88 -29.33 -0.97 -8.58
CA PRO A 88 -29.95 -2.29 -8.64
C PRO A 88 -28.94 -3.33 -9.16
N ASP A 89 -28.99 -4.53 -8.58
CA ASP A 89 -28.09 -5.67 -8.82
C ASP A 89 -27.97 -6.10 -10.30
N GLU A 90 -28.74 -5.51 -11.20
CA GLU A 90 -28.74 -5.80 -12.63
C GLU A 90 -27.49 -5.31 -13.38
N PHE A 91 -26.75 -4.33 -12.85
CA PHE A 91 -25.53 -3.83 -13.49
C PHE A 91 -24.24 -4.59 -13.10
N GLY A 92 -24.33 -5.62 -12.25
CA GLY A 92 -23.14 -6.40 -11.84
C GLY A 92 -22.08 -5.60 -11.07
N LEU A 93 -22.42 -4.37 -10.67
CA LEU A 93 -21.60 -3.50 -9.83
C LEU A 93 -21.73 -3.93 -8.37
N VAL A 94 -21.14 -5.08 -8.06
CA VAL A 94 -20.93 -5.52 -6.68
C VAL A 94 -20.19 -4.42 -5.92
N GLY A 95 -20.91 -3.74 -5.03
CA GLY A 95 -20.48 -2.76 -4.03
C GLY A 95 -19.21 -1.96 -4.33
N LEU A 96 -19.35 -0.66 -4.63
CA LEU A 96 -18.28 0.36 -4.72
C LEU A 96 -16.92 -0.13 -4.18
N GLN A 97 -16.10 -0.70 -5.05
CA GLN A 97 -14.74 -1.12 -4.69
C GLN A 97 -13.88 0.13 -4.50
N ASP A 98 -12.87 0.07 -3.62
CA ASP A 98 -11.97 1.20 -3.31
C ASP A 98 -11.40 1.82 -4.60
N THR A 99 -11.12 0.98 -5.57
CA THR A 99 -10.71 1.31 -6.94
C THR A 99 -11.67 2.26 -7.67
N THR A 100 -12.99 2.06 -7.55
CA THR A 100 -14.00 2.89 -8.23
C THR A 100 -13.99 4.32 -7.70
N LEU A 101 -13.88 4.50 -6.39
CA LEU A 101 -13.81 5.82 -5.76
C LEU A 101 -12.60 6.62 -6.23
N VAL A 102 -11.44 5.95 -6.32
CA VAL A 102 -10.20 6.57 -6.83
C VAL A 102 -10.36 6.96 -8.30
N PHE A 103 -10.92 6.09 -9.15
CA PHE A 103 -11.13 6.41 -10.56
C PHE A 103 -12.11 7.58 -10.75
N VAL A 104 -13.21 7.63 -10.00
CA VAL A 104 -14.13 8.78 -10.03
C VAL A 104 -13.42 10.06 -9.62
N LEU A 105 -12.59 10.03 -8.57
CA LEU A 105 -11.82 11.20 -8.15
C LEU A 105 -10.84 11.69 -9.23
N VAL A 106 -10.13 10.76 -9.88
CA VAL A 106 -9.20 11.08 -10.98
C VAL A 106 -9.95 11.72 -12.15
N LEU A 107 -11.13 11.20 -12.50
CA LEU A 107 -11.97 11.80 -13.54
C LEU A 107 -12.44 13.21 -13.17
N VAL A 108 -12.80 13.44 -11.90
CA VAL A 108 -13.13 14.78 -11.39
C VAL A 108 -11.93 15.73 -11.51
N PHE A 109 -10.71 15.26 -11.23
CA PHE A 109 -9.49 16.06 -11.38
C PHE A 109 -9.16 16.38 -12.84
N PHE A 110 -9.42 15.45 -13.77
CA PHE A 110 -9.32 15.74 -15.20
C PHE A 110 -10.40 16.72 -15.68
N ALA A 111 -11.59 16.69 -15.10
CA ALA A 111 -12.70 17.55 -15.48
C ALA A 111 -12.66 18.96 -14.86
N THR A 112 -11.90 19.16 -13.77
CA THR A 112 -11.87 20.44 -13.04
C THR A 112 -10.83 21.39 -13.64
N PRO A 113 -11.24 22.55 -14.19
CA PRO A 113 -10.31 23.56 -14.70
C PRO A 113 -9.66 24.34 -13.55
N GLN A 114 -8.40 24.76 -13.72
CA GLN A 114 -7.69 25.49 -12.68
C GLN A 114 -8.21 26.92 -12.46
N GLN A 115 -8.68 27.57 -13.52
CA GLN A 115 -9.19 28.93 -13.49
C GLN A 115 -10.56 29.02 -14.18
N PRO A 116 -11.67 29.17 -13.43
CA PRO A 116 -13.01 29.15 -14.01
C PRO A 116 -13.33 30.36 -14.90
N CYS A 117 -12.56 31.45 -14.81
CA CYS A 117 -12.82 32.72 -15.53
C CYS A 117 -12.17 32.81 -16.92
N GLU A 118 -11.06 32.11 -17.20
CA GLU A 118 -10.40 32.13 -18.51
C GLU A 118 -10.51 30.76 -19.19
N ARG A 119 -11.74 30.42 -19.61
CA ARG A 119 -12.10 29.11 -20.17
C ARG A 119 -11.36 28.71 -21.45
N LEU A 120 -10.65 29.63 -22.11
CA LEU A 120 -10.02 29.38 -23.41
C LEU A 120 -8.58 28.84 -23.31
N PHE A 121 -7.89 29.10 -22.19
CA PHE A 121 -6.49 28.70 -21.95
C PHE A 121 -6.24 28.26 -20.49
N SER A 122 -7.27 27.79 -19.78
CA SER A 122 -7.08 27.27 -18.43
C SER A 122 -6.41 25.91 -18.48
N GLU A 123 -5.26 25.79 -17.80
CA GLU A 123 -4.72 24.49 -17.40
C GLU A 123 -5.76 23.73 -16.56
N TYR A 124 -5.76 22.40 -16.62
CA TYR A 124 -6.62 21.54 -15.79
C TYR A 124 -5.87 21.17 -14.51
N VAL A 125 -6.59 20.77 -13.46
CA VAL A 125 -5.96 20.30 -12.21
C VAL A 125 -5.00 19.13 -12.50
N LEU A 126 -5.38 18.26 -13.44
CA LEU A 126 -4.57 17.13 -13.86
C LEU A 126 -4.43 17.09 -15.38
N GLU A 127 -3.20 17.21 -15.86
CA GLU A 127 -2.88 17.05 -17.28
C GLU A 127 -2.40 15.64 -17.60
N TRP A 128 -2.82 15.11 -18.76
CA TRP A 128 -2.40 13.77 -19.19
C TRP A 128 -0.87 13.66 -19.32
N ASN A 129 -0.20 14.71 -19.82
CA ASN A 129 1.26 14.74 -19.92
C ASN A 129 1.95 14.63 -18.56
N LEU A 130 1.38 15.26 -17.52
CA LEU A 130 1.89 15.19 -16.16
C LEU A 130 1.71 13.77 -15.59
N VAL A 131 0.53 13.17 -15.78
CA VAL A 131 0.22 11.81 -15.35
C VAL A 131 1.15 10.81 -16.03
N GLN A 132 1.30 10.88 -17.35
CA GLN A 132 2.16 9.96 -18.11
C GLN A 132 3.62 10.00 -17.62
N ARG A 133 4.14 11.18 -17.26
CA ARG A 133 5.52 11.34 -16.80
C ARG A 133 5.72 10.94 -15.33
N LYS A 134 4.76 11.26 -14.46
CA LYS A 134 4.90 11.03 -13.01
C LYS A 134 4.47 9.63 -12.57
N VAL A 135 3.58 8.98 -13.30
CA VAL A 135 3.08 7.64 -12.96
C VAL A 135 4.13 6.58 -13.30
N PRO A 136 4.56 5.74 -12.33
CA PRO A 136 5.52 4.67 -12.59
C PRO A 136 4.84 3.48 -13.29
N TRP A 137 4.70 3.54 -14.61
CA TRP A 137 4.08 2.48 -15.43
C TRP A 137 4.72 1.10 -15.24
N SER A 138 6.02 1.06 -14.93
CA SER A 138 6.75 -0.18 -14.61
C SER A 138 6.17 -0.91 -13.39
N ALA A 139 5.64 -0.17 -12.41
CA ALA A 139 5.03 -0.75 -11.23
C ALA A 139 3.78 -1.56 -11.62
N PHE A 140 2.89 -0.99 -12.43
CA PHE A 140 1.67 -1.68 -12.90
C PHE A 140 1.99 -2.98 -13.65
N ILE A 141 2.99 -2.96 -14.54
CA ILE A 141 3.42 -4.15 -15.28
C ILE A 141 3.99 -5.20 -14.31
N THR A 142 4.75 -4.79 -13.30
CA THR A 142 5.32 -5.69 -12.29
C THR A 142 4.22 -6.36 -11.46
N TYR A 143 3.22 -5.60 -11.00
CA TYR A 143 2.07 -6.16 -10.27
C TYR A 143 1.27 -7.13 -11.15
N GLY A 144 0.95 -6.74 -12.37
CA GLY A 144 0.22 -7.60 -13.33
C GLY A 144 1.00 -8.86 -13.69
N GLY A 145 2.31 -8.75 -13.91
CA GLY A 145 3.20 -9.88 -14.16
C GLY A 145 3.25 -10.85 -12.98
N GLY A 146 3.34 -10.33 -11.75
CA GLY A 146 3.29 -11.14 -10.54
C GLY A 146 1.98 -11.93 -10.40
N LEU A 147 0.82 -11.29 -10.63
CA LEU A 147 -0.48 -11.96 -10.59
C LEU A 147 -0.59 -13.07 -11.66
N CYS A 148 -0.04 -12.82 -12.85
CA CYS A 148 -0.01 -13.79 -13.93
C CYS A 148 0.84 -15.02 -13.55
N VAL A 149 2.03 -14.80 -12.96
CA VAL A 149 2.91 -15.85 -12.46
C VAL A 149 2.24 -16.64 -11.33
N ALA A 150 1.57 -15.97 -10.39
CA ALA A 150 0.83 -16.64 -9.32
C ALA A 150 -0.28 -17.55 -9.88
N GLY A 151 -1.00 -17.10 -10.92
CA GLY A 151 -1.96 -17.93 -11.66
C GLY A 151 -1.31 -19.14 -12.34
N ALA A 152 -0.19 -18.93 -13.04
CA ALA A 152 0.55 -19.99 -13.72
C ALA A 152 1.11 -21.05 -12.75
N ILE A 153 1.58 -20.64 -11.56
CA ILE A 153 2.06 -21.55 -10.51
C ILE A 153 0.91 -22.43 -9.98
N LYS A 154 -0.32 -21.90 -9.94
CA LYS A 154 -1.51 -22.64 -9.56
C LYS A 154 -1.97 -23.62 -10.65
N GLU A 155 -2.03 -23.18 -11.91
CA GLU A 155 -2.47 -24.02 -13.05
C GLU A 155 -1.46 -25.12 -13.40
N SER A 156 -0.17 -24.84 -13.27
CA SER A 156 0.89 -25.85 -13.52
C SER A 156 0.94 -26.98 -12.49
N GLY A 157 0.18 -26.88 -11.39
CA GLY A 157 0.25 -27.83 -10.27
C GLY A 157 1.55 -27.72 -9.45
N LEU A 158 2.42 -26.76 -9.77
CA LEU A 158 3.69 -26.54 -9.07
C LEU A 158 3.46 -26.18 -7.61
N LEU A 159 2.41 -25.40 -7.31
CA LEU A 159 2.04 -25.06 -5.94
C LEU A 159 1.74 -26.31 -5.09
N ALA A 160 0.97 -27.25 -5.64
CA ALA A 160 0.60 -28.49 -4.96
C ALA A 160 1.81 -29.43 -4.78
N TRP A 161 2.71 -29.47 -5.78
CA TRP A 161 3.97 -30.21 -5.65
C TRP A 161 4.84 -29.62 -4.54
N LEU A 162 5.03 -28.30 -4.52
CA LEU A 162 5.84 -27.61 -3.53
C LEU A 162 5.27 -27.74 -2.11
N SER A 163 3.95 -27.61 -1.96
CA SER A 163 3.31 -27.78 -0.66
C SER A 163 3.35 -29.21 -0.15
N SER A 164 3.30 -30.21 -1.05
CA SER A 164 3.51 -31.62 -0.68
C SER A 164 4.93 -31.89 -0.16
N ALA A 165 5.96 -31.30 -0.77
CA ALA A 165 7.35 -31.39 -0.29
C ALA A 165 7.52 -30.74 1.10
N MET A 166 6.77 -29.68 1.36
CA MET A 166 6.77 -28.96 2.64
C MET A 166 5.87 -29.60 3.72
N MET A 167 5.05 -30.62 3.40
CA MET A 167 4.20 -31.30 4.39
C MET A 167 5.01 -31.95 5.52
N VAL A 168 6.28 -32.27 5.31
CA VAL A 168 7.18 -32.79 6.36
C VAL A 168 7.29 -31.79 7.52
N MET A 169 7.28 -30.49 7.24
CA MET A 169 7.34 -29.42 8.24
C MET A 169 6.02 -29.19 8.98
N ARG A 170 4.90 -29.76 8.51
CA ARG A 170 3.57 -29.60 9.15
C ARG A 170 3.48 -30.27 10.52
N HIS A 171 4.37 -31.22 10.81
CA HIS A 171 4.48 -31.85 12.13
C HIS A 171 5.22 -30.99 13.15
N TRP A 172 5.87 -29.90 12.72
CA TRP A 172 6.64 -29.02 13.59
C TRP A 172 5.74 -27.95 14.21
N HIS A 173 6.19 -27.38 15.33
CA HIS A 173 5.43 -26.32 16.02
C HIS A 173 5.22 -25.12 15.06
N PRO A 174 4.00 -24.54 14.97
CA PRO A 174 3.68 -23.51 13.98
C PRO A 174 4.59 -22.27 14.04
N VAL A 175 5.07 -21.92 15.24
CA VAL A 175 6.06 -20.84 15.44
C VAL A 175 7.36 -21.11 14.70
N PHE A 176 7.81 -22.36 14.65
CA PHE A 176 9.05 -22.72 13.96
C PHE A 176 8.89 -22.61 12.44
N VAL A 177 7.76 -23.07 11.91
CA VAL A 177 7.43 -22.93 10.48
C VAL A 177 7.38 -21.45 10.09
N GLN A 178 6.78 -20.61 10.92
CA GLN A 178 6.74 -19.16 10.73
C GLN A 178 8.15 -18.54 10.69
N LEU A 179 9.04 -18.92 11.61
CA LEU A 179 10.42 -18.41 11.64
C LEU A 179 11.22 -18.79 10.39
N VAL A 180 11.08 -20.03 9.91
CA VAL A 180 11.74 -20.47 8.67
C VAL A 180 11.21 -19.69 7.47
N LEU A 181 9.89 -19.50 7.36
CA LEU A 181 9.30 -18.69 6.29
C LEU A 181 9.76 -17.23 6.35
N MET A 182 9.82 -16.65 7.55
CA MET A 182 10.37 -15.30 7.74
C MET A 182 11.81 -15.22 7.25
N LEU A 183 12.67 -16.16 7.64
CA LEU A 183 14.08 -16.17 7.25
C LEU A 183 14.27 -16.33 5.73
N ILE A 184 13.51 -17.24 5.10
CA ILE A 184 13.49 -17.38 3.63
C ILE A 184 13.05 -16.08 2.98
N THR A 185 11.99 -15.46 3.49
CA THR A 185 11.48 -14.19 2.95
C THR A 185 12.52 -13.09 3.09
N THR A 186 13.14 -12.93 4.25
CA THR A 186 14.18 -11.92 4.49
C THR A 186 15.38 -12.07 3.55
N VAL A 187 15.88 -13.29 3.34
CA VAL A 187 16.98 -13.50 2.38
C VAL A 187 16.53 -13.24 0.94
N LEU A 188 15.28 -13.59 0.61
CA LEU A 188 14.74 -13.34 -0.73
C LEU A 188 14.53 -11.85 -1.01
N THR A 189 14.15 -11.06 0.01
CA THR A 189 13.95 -9.60 -0.08
C THR A 189 15.25 -8.80 -0.16
N GLU A 190 16.39 -9.35 0.26
CA GLU A 190 17.70 -8.73 0.01
C GLU A 190 18.08 -8.75 -1.48
N VAL A 191 17.58 -9.75 -2.23
CA VAL A 191 17.93 -9.98 -3.65
C VAL A 191 16.82 -9.50 -4.60
N ASN A 192 15.57 -9.44 -4.13
CA ASN A 192 14.39 -9.11 -4.93
C ASN A 192 13.61 -7.95 -4.30
N ASN A 193 12.89 -7.18 -5.12
CA ASN A 193 11.94 -6.20 -4.62
C ASN A 193 10.85 -6.89 -3.77
N ASP A 194 10.57 -6.35 -2.59
CA ASP A 194 9.61 -6.85 -1.60
C ASP A 194 8.26 -7.25 -2.20
N THR A 195 7.78 -6.45 -3.16
CA THR A 195 6.53 -6.69 -3.86
C THR A 195 6.54 -7.97 -4.71
N ALA A 196 7.63 -8.24 -5.40
CA ALA A 196 7.78 -9.43 -6.25
C ALA A 196 7.88 -10.69 -5.39
N ALA A 197 8.64 -10.61 -4.28
CA ALA A 197 8.76 -11.69 -3.31
C ALA A 197 7.39 -12.03 -2.69
N ALA A 198 6.62 -11.02 -2.27
CA ALA A 198 5.29 -11.20 -1.69
C ALA A 198 4.33 -11.93 -2.66
N THR A 199 4.34 -11.56 -3.94
CA THR A 199 3.41 -12.13 -4.93
C THR A 199 3.61 -13.64 -5.12
N VAL A 200 4.84 -14.13 -5.00
CA VAL A 200 5.18 -15.56 -5.11
C VAL A 200 4.99 -16.29 -3.77
N LEU A 201 5.39 -15.67 -2.66
CA LEU A 201 5.42 -16.33 -1.35
C LEU A 201 4.06 -16.37 -0.65
N ILE A 202 3.20 -15.37 -0.83
CA ILE A 202 1.86 -15.33 -0.22
C ILE A 202 1.03 -16.58 -0.53
N PRO A 203 0.84 -17.00 -1.80
CA PRO A 203 0.03 -18.19 -2.09
C PRO A 203 0.62 -19.47 -1.48
N ILE A 204 1.95 -19.58 -1.41
CA ILE A 204 2.65 -20.72 -0.78
C ILE A 204 2.38 -20.72 0.74
N ALA A 205 2.53 -19.58 1.41
CA ALA A 205 2.29 -19.45 2.84
C ALA A 205 0.83 -19.77 3.21
N CYS A 206 -0.14 -19.34 2.40
CA CYS A 206 -1.56 -19.66 2.59
C CYS A 206 -1.83 -21.16 2.52
N ASP A 207 -1.19 -21.89 1.59
CA ASP A 207 -1.39 -23.34 1.44
C ASP A 207 -0.77 -24.13 2.62
N LEU A 208 0.38 -23.67 3.13
CA LEU A 208 1.06 -24.29 4.28
C LEU A 208 0.29 -24.13 5.60
N VAL A 209 -0.32 -22.97 5.82
CA VAL A 209 -1.14 -22.66 7.02
C VAL A 209 -2.52 -23.33 6.95
N SER A 210 -2.96 -23.77 5.76
CA SER A 210 -4.25 -24.45 5.59
C SER A 210 -4.34 -25.70 6.50
N PRO A 211 -5.33 -25.77 7.41
CA PRO A 211 -5.22 -26.64 8.57
C PRO A 211 -5.35 -28.13 8.25
N SER A 212 -4.64 -28.92 9.05
CA SER A 212 -4.89 -30.36 9.27
C SER A 212 -6.34 -30.53 9.73
N PRO A 213 -7.05 -31.64 9.39
CA PRO A 213 -8.50 -31.79 9.57
C PRO A 213 -9.09 -31.61 10.98
N SER A 214 -8.30 -31.24 12.00
CA SER A 214 -8.75 -30.98 13.38
C SER A 214 -9.02 -29.50 13.73
N SER A 215 -8.87 -28.54 12.81
CA SER A 215 -9.02 -27.10 13.13
C SER A 215 -10.24 -26.43 12.49
N LYS A 216 -11.02 -25.70 13.30
CA LYS A 216 -12.33 -25.06 13.02
C LYS A 216 -12.33 -23.95 11.94
N TYR A 217 -11.33 -23.87 11.07
CA TYR A 217 -11.18 -22.80 10.07
C TYR A 217 -11.60 -23.23 8.64
N SER A 218 -12.17 -24.43 8.49
CA SER A 218 -12.52 -25.04 7.19
C SER A 218 -13.59 -24.31 6.39
N LEU A 219 -14.44 -23.49 7.03
CA LEU A 219 -15.55 -22.78 6.39
C LEU A 219 -15.15 -21.44 5.74
N ARG A 220 -13.94 -20.94 6.02
CA ARG A 220 -13.45 -19.67 5.46
C ARG A 220 -12.58 -19.85 4.21
N ARG A 221 -12.66 -21.03 3.57
CA ARG A 221 -11.81 -21.43 2.44
C ARG A 221 -12.08 -20.62 1.16
N ASN A 222 -13.35 -20.29 0.89
CA ASN A 222 -13.74 -19.46 -0.25
C ASN A 222 -13.60 -17.96 0.03
N GLU A 223 -13.79 -17.53 1.28
CA GLU A 223 -13.58 -16.13 1.64
C GLU A 223 -12.10 -15.76 1.73
N LEU A 224 -11.21 -16.60 2.27
CA LEU A 224 -9.77 -16.28 2.32
C LEU A 224 -9.08 -16.36 0.96
N SER A 225 -9.44 -17.32 0.10
CA SER A 225 -8.84 -17.41 -1.23
C SER A 225 -9.18 -16.18 -2.08
N VAL A 226 -10.38 -15.63 -1.92
CA VAL A 226 -10.84 -14.45 -2.65
C VAL A 226 -10.36 -13.17 -1.95
N GLN A 227 -10.31 -13.15 -0.61
CA GLN A 227 -9.75 -12.03 0.17
C GLN A 227 -8.24 -11.89 0.01
N CYS A 228 -7.44 -12.96 -0.06
CA CYS A 228 -5.99 -12.84 -0.27
C CYS A 228 -5.63 -12.38 -1.69
N THR A 229 -6.45 -12.70 -2.69
CA THR A 229 -6.27 -12.17 -4.06
C THR A 229 -6.78 -10.73 -4.18
N LEU A 230 -7.84 -10.35 -3.44
CA LEU A 230 -8.38 -8.98 -3.45
C LEU A 230 -7.67 -8.01 -2.49
N TYR A 231 -7.06 -8.46 -1.39
CA TYR A 231 -6.32 -7.58 -0.45
C TYR A 231 -4.94 -7.16 -0.96
N VAL A 232 -4.47 -7.74 -2.07
CA VAL A 232 -3.25 -7.35 -2.77
C VAL A 232 -3.51 -6.18 -3.75
N VAL A 233 -4.78 -5.72 -3.86
CA VAL A 233 -5.16 -4.49 -4.59
C VAL A 233 -5.73 -3.44 -3.64
#